data_AF-A0AB36V0R8-F1
#
_entry.id   AF-A0AB36V0R8-F1
#
_cell.length_a   1.000
_cell.length_b   1.000
_cell.length_c   1.000
_cell.angle_alpha   90.00
_cell.angle_beta   90.00
_cell.angle_gamma   90.00
#
_symmetry.space_group_name_H-M   'P 1'
#
loop_
_entity.id
_entity.type
_entity.pdbx_description
1 polymer ?
#
loop_
_entity_poly.entity_id
_entity_poly.type
_entity_poly.pdbx_seq_one_letter_code
_entity_poly.pdbx_strand_id
1 'polypeptide(L)'
;DRAASWHFTVDDKEIYQHLPLNENGWHAGDGDGPGNRESIAIEIAVNSDGNYSKAVDNAKKLVAYLMKETGVPLNNIVKHQKWSGKICPANMINNGQWDVFVNSVEGYYNNLYQPKDDITGGWYEEAIRELNRRGIMIGEGNGVFAPNRAITRAEFAQLISKSLNLPAGDASFKDLNDANSTLRDGIKRTASAGIIQGRG
;
A
#
# COMPACT_ATOMS: atom_id res chain seq x y z
N ASP A 1 -6.31 -41.26 17.58
CA ASP A 1 -5.87 -39.86 17.60
C ASP A 1 -5.30 -39.46 16.25
N ARG A 2 -5.81 -38.41 15.63
CA ARG A 2 -5.12 -37.76 14.50
C ARG A 2 -4.43 -36.52 15.07
N ALA A 3 -3.12 -36.41 14.91
CA ALA A 3 -2.37 -35.23 15.32
C ALA A 3 -2.86 -34.04 14.48
N ALA A 4 -3.33 -32.99 15.14
CA ALA A 4 -3.68 -31.72 14.48
C ALA A 4 -2.43 -30.84 14.42
N SER A 5 -2.26 -30.10 13.33
CA SER A 5 -1.15 -29.15 13.16
C SER A 5 -1.55 -28.00 12.25
N TRP A 6 -0.99 -26.82 12.50
CA TRP A 6 -1.27 -25.57 11.79
C TRP A 6 -0.01 -24.70 11.74
N HIS A 7 0.03 -23.72 10.85
CA HIS A 7 1.24 -22.92 10.60
C HIS A 7 1.46 -21.85 11.65
N PHE A 8 0.42 -21.11 12.05
CA PHE A 8 0.56 -19.99 12.97
C PHE A 8 -0.49 -20.02 14.09
N THR A 9 -0.07 -19.67 15.30
CA THR A 9 -0.97 -19.21 16.36
C THR A 9 -0.75 -17.71 16.57
N VAL A 10 -1.85 -16.96 16.69
CA VAL A 10 -1.83 -15.51 16.89
C VAL A 10 -2.61 -15.16 18.14
N ASP A 11 -1.96 -14.49 19.09
CA ASP A 11 -2.64 -13.90 20.26
C ASP A 11 -2.52 -12.36 20.24
N ASP A 12 -2.85 -11.71 21.35
CA ASP A 12 -2.81 -10.27 21.48
C ASP A 12 -1.40 -9.67 21.62
N LYS A 13 -0.40 -10.50 21.91
CA LYS A 13 0.99 -10.13 22.21
C LYS A 13 1.97 -10.56 21.12
N GLU A 14 1.81 -11.77 20.59
CA GLU A 14 2.77 -12.40 19.69
C GLU A 14 2.11 -13.27 18.60
N ILE A 15 2.94 -13.67 17.63
CA ILE A 15 2.62 -14.61 16.56
C ILE A 15 3.69 -15.68 16.60
N TYR A 16 3.27 -16.93 16.77
CA TYR A 16 4.17 -18.08 16.79
C TYR A 16 3.96 -18.95 15.55
N GLN A 17 5.05 -19.29 14.86
CA GLN A 17 5.03 -20.18 13.69
C GLN A 17 5.46 -21.58 14.09
N HIS A 18 4.62 -22.59 13.83
CA HIS A 18 4.87 -23.99 14.16
C HIS A 18 5.35 -24.81 12.97
N LEU A 19 4.88 -24.48 11.76
CA LEU A 19 5.24 -25.17 10.52
C LEU A 19 5.79 -24.17 9.49
N PRO A 20 6.80 -24.55 8.70
CA PRO A 20 7.26 -23.73 7.60
C PRO A 20 6.20 -23.67 6.48
N LEU A 21 6.21 -22.61 5.68
CA LEU A 21 5.18 -22.37 4.65
C LEU A 21 5.23 -23.37 3.48
N ASN A 22 6.31 -24.13 3.36
CA ASN A 22 6.50 -25.17 2.36
C ASN A 22 6.12 -26.57 2.87
N GLU A 23 5.53 -26.68 4.06
CA GLU A 23 4.99 -27.93 4.62
C GLU A 23 3.48 -27.83 4.84
N ASN A 24 2.79 -28.97 4.73
CA ASN A 24 1.35 -29.05 4.95
C ASN A 24 1.02 -29.31 6.43
N GLY A 25 -0.15 -28.83 6.88
CA GLY A 25 -0.69 -29.12 8.22
C GLY A 25 -1.86 -30.10 8.18
N TRP A 26 -2.32 -30.53 9.35
CA TRP A 26 -3.55 -31.31 9.53
C TRP A 26 -4.56 -30.49 10.37
N HIS A 27 -5.29 -29.59 9.70
CA HIS A 27 -6.18 -28.62 10.37
C HIS A 27 -7.56 -28.53 9.72
N ALA A 28 -7.67 -28.68 8.39
CA ALA A 28 -8.88 -28.40 7.63
C ALA A 28 -9.94 -29.51 7.70
N GLY A 29 -9.58 -30.72 8.15
CA GLY A 29 -10.53 -31.82 8.34
C GLY A 29 -11.05 -32.46 7.04
N ASP A 30 -10.39 -32.19 5.91
CA ASP A 30 -10.76 -32.66 4.57
C ASP A 30 -9.84 -33.78 4.03
N GLY A 31 -9.15 -34.49 4.93
CA GLY A 31 -8.24 -35.57 4.56
C GLY A 31 -7.09 -35.06 3.69
N ASP A 32 -6.93 -35.63 2.50
CA ASP A 32 -5.92 -35.22 1.51
C ASP A 32 -6.40 -34.10 0.59
N GLY A 33 -7.50 -33.43 0.97
CA GLY A 33 -8.07 -32.30 0.24
C GLY A 33 -7.23 -31.00 0.31
N PRO A 34 -7.64 -30.00 -0.48
CA PRO A 34 -6.90 -28.76 -0.66
C PRO A 34 -6.80 -27.91 0.61
N GLY A 35 -7.73 -28.06 1.56
CA GLY A 35 -7.66 -27.40 2.85
C GLY A 35 -6.40 -27.79 3.61
N ASN A 36 -6.14 -29.09 3.76
CA ASN A 36 -4.90 -29.54 4.42
C ASN A 36 -3.66 -29.42 3.52
N ARG A 37 -3.79 -29.56 2.20
CA ARG A 37 -2.64 -29.71 1.29
C ARG A 37 -2.15 -28.45 0.62
N GLU A 38 -2.98 -27.42 0.52
CA GLU A 38 -2.70 -26.24 -0.30
C GLU A 38 -3.00 -24.93 0.46
N SER A 39 -3.18 -24.98 1.77
CA SER A 39 -3.47 -23.78 2.56
C SER A 39 -2.56 -23.60 3.77
N ILE A 40 -2.41 -22.34 4.17
CA ILE A 40 -1.70 -21.92 5.37
C ILE A 40 -2.74 -21.71 6.48
N ALA A 41 -2.57 -22.40 7.60
CA ALA A 41 -3.49 -22.38 8.73
C ALA A 41 -3.06 -21.35 9.78
N ILE A 42 -4.01 -20.51 10.18
CA ILE A 42 -3.83 -19.48 11.22
C ILE A 42 -4.89 -19.69 12.29
N GLU A 43 -4.45 -19.99 13.50
CA GLU A 43 -5.28 -20.10 14.69
C GLU A 43 -5.25 -18.77 15.46
N ILE A 44 -6.42 -18.19 15.71
CA ILE A 44 -6.57 -16.99 16.52
C ILE A 44 -6.87 -17.43 17.96
N ALA A 45 -5.98 -17.12 18.88
CA ALA A 45 -6.10 -17.53 20.27
C ALA A 45 -7.33 -16.91 20.94
N VAL A 46 -8.00 -17.72 21.76
CA VAL A 46 -9.10 -17.32 22.64
C VAL A 46 -8.74 -17.77 24.05
N ASN A 47 -8.00 -16.94 24.76
CA ASN A 47 -7.54 -17.16 26.13
C ASN A 47 -8.19 -16.13 27.08
N SER A 48 -8.46 -16.55 28.32
CA SER A 48 -9.21 -15.73 29.30
C SER A 48 -8.50 -14.43 29.70
N ASP A 49 -7.18 -14.40 29.60
CA ASP A 49 -6.32 -13.26 29.89
C ASP A 49 -5.94 -12.44 28.63
N GLY A 50 -6.40 -12.85 27.45
CA GLY A 50 -6.04 -12.25 26.17
C GLY A 50 -7.08 -11.27 25.62
N ASN A 51 -6.63 -10.23 24.94
CA ASN A 51 -7.50 -9.35 24.19
C ASN A 51 -7.83 -9.94 22.80
N TYR A 52 -8.97 -10.64 22.70
CA TYR A 52 -9.40 -11.26 21.44
C TYR A 52 -9.50 -10.29 20.26
N SER A 53 -9.96 -9.04 20.49
CA SER A 53 -10.01 -8.03 19.43
C SER A 53 -8.62 -7.71 18.89
N LYS A 54 -7.62 -7.66 19.78
CA LYS A 54 -6.23 -7.45 19.41
C LYS A 54 -5.62 -8.67 18.72
N ALA A 55 -5.93 -9.89 19.15
CA ALA A 55 -5.53 -11.11 18.46
C ALA A 55 -6.09 -11.16 17.02
N VAL A 56 -7.35 -10.77 16.83
CA VAL A 56 -7.98 -10.63 15.51
C VAL A 56 -7.29 -9.55 14.67
N ASP A 57 -6.93 -8.40 15.25
CA ASP A 57 -6.15 -7.34 14.60
C ASP A 57 -4.78 -7.83 14.12
N ASN A 58 -4.06 -8.56 14.99
CA ASN A 58 -2.77 -9.16 14.68
C ASN A 58 -2.90 -10.20 13.55
N ALA A 59 -3.94 -11.03 13.59
CA ALA A 59 -4.20 -12.02 12.55
C ALA A 59 -4.46 -11.38 11.18
N LYS A 60 -5.20 -10.27 11.12
CA LYS A 60 -5.44 -9.53 9.86
C LYS A 60 -4.13 -9.06 9.23
N LYS A 61 -3.21 -8.53 10.04
CA LYS A 61 -1.88 -8.07 9.59
C LYS A 61 -1.03 -9.23 9.10
N LEU A 62 -1.06 -10.37 9.82
CA LEU A 62 -0.38 -11.58 9.38
C LEU A 62 -0.92 -12.08 8.03
N VAL A 63 -2.24 -12.12 7.84
CA VAL A 63 -2.82 -12.54 6.55
C VAL A 63 -2.38 -11.60 5.42
N ALA A 64 -2.44 -10.28 5.64
CA ALA A 64 -1.99 -9.31 4.64
C ALA A 64 -0.51 -9.47 4.28
N TYR A 65 0.35 -9.73 5.28
CA TYR A 65 1.76 -10.05 5.05
C TYR A 65 1.92 -11.35 4.23
N LEU A 66 1.25 -12.44 4.62
CA LEU A 66 1.33 -13.71 3.92
C LEU A 66 0.82 -13.62 2.47
N MET A 67 -0.24 -12.86 2.21
CA MET A 67 -0.70 -12.59 0.84
C MET A 67 0.40 -11.95 0.00
N LYS A 68 1.14 -10.98 0.57
CA LYS A 68 2.24 -10.30 -0.11
C LYS A 68 3.41 -11.26 -0.38
N GLU A 69 3.80 -12.07 0.60
CA GLU A 69 4.93 -12.99 0.47
C GLU A 69 4.64 -14.17 -0.47
N THR A 70 3.41 -14.66 -0.49
CA THR A 70 3.04 -15.88 -1.23
C THR A 70 2.34 -15.61 -2.56
N GLY A 71 1.84 -14.39 -2.77
CA GLY A 71 0.99 -14.06 -3.93
C GLY A 71 -0.43 -14.63 -3.85
N VAL A 72 -0.85 -15.19 -2.70
CA VAL A 72 -2.22 -15.67 -2.52
C VAL A 72 -3.21 -14.50 -2.63
N PRO A 73 -4.20 -14.57 -3.53
CA PRO A 73 -5.15 -13.48 -3.74
C PRO A 73 -6.19 -13.39 -2.62
N LEU A 74 -6.80 -12.21 -2.44
CA LEU A 74 -7.76 -11.92 -1.38
C LEU A 74 -8.94 -12.91 -1.35
N ASN A 75 -9.44 -13.33 -2.52
CA ASN A 75 -10.55 -14.28 -2.65
C ASN A 75 -10.19 -15.72 -2.21
N ASN A 76 -8.92 -16.00 -1.94
CA ASN A 76 -8.46 -17.27 -1.40
C ASN A 76 -8.30 -17.27 0.13
N ILE A 77 -8.63 -16.17 0.81
CA ILE A 77 -8.80 -16.16 2.27
C ILE A 77 -10.14 -16.82 2.60
N VAL A 78 -10.09 -17.93 3.35
CA VAL A 78 -11.28 -18.76 3.60
C VAL A 78 -11.36 -19.21 5.04
N LYS A 79 -12.59 -19.48 5.48
CA LYS A 79 -12.89 -20.12 6.78
C LYS A 79 -12.57 -21.60 6.73
N HIS A 80 -12.22 -22.21 7.85
CA HIS A 80 -12.17 -23.67 7.99
C HIS A 80 -13.51 -24.32 7.61
N GLN A 81 -14.63 -23.64 7.87
CA GLN A 81 -15.97 -24.03 7.43
C GLN A 81 -16.07 -24.37 5.93
N LYS A 82 -15.31 -23.70 5.05
CA LYS A 82 -15.31 -23.98 3.61
C LYS A 82 -14.90 -25.44 3.31
N TRP A 83 -13.96 -25.97 4.09
CA TRP A 83 -13.32 -27.25 3.80
C TRP A 83 -14.07 -28.45 4.37
N SER A 84 -14.61 -28.33 5.59
CA SER A 84 -15.23 -29.46 6.31
C SER A 84 -16.66 -29.21 6.78
N GLY A 85 -17.20 -28.00 6.60
CA GLY A 85 -18.50 -27.59 7.16
C GLY A 85 -18.47 -27.26 8.65
N LYS A 86 -17.35 -27.48 9.36
CA LYS A 86 -17.19 -27.10 10.78
C LYS A 86 -17.41 -25.60 10.95
N ILE A 87 -18.21 -25.20 11.93
CA ILE A 87 -18.38 -23.78 12.30
C ILE A 87 -17.08 -23.26 12.95
N CYS A 88 -16.13 -22.86 12.10
CA CYS A 88 -14.82 -22.38 12.49
C CYS A 88 -14.33 -21.36 11.45
N PRO A 89 -13.90 -20.14 11.85
CA PRO A 89 -13.79 -19.64 13.23
C PRO A 89 -15.16 -19.26 13.84
N ALA A 90 -15.54 -19.92 14.94
CA ALA A 90 -16.89 -19.85 15.52
C ALA A 90 -17.27 -18.42 15.98
N ASN A 91 -16.39 -17.75 16.72
CA ASN A 91 -16.61 -16.39 17.20
C ASN A 91 -16.87 -15.41 16.05
N MET A 92 -16.16 -15.55 14.93
CA MET A 92 -16.29 -14.65 13.79
C MET A 92 -17.54 -14.94 12.95
N ILE A 93 -17.88 -16.22 12.77
CA ILE A 93 -19.10 -16.63 12.06
C ILE A 93 -20.34 -16.20 12.85
N ASN A 94 -20.39 -16.55 14.14
CA ASN A 94 -21.57 -16.32 14.97
C ASN A 94 -21.85 -14.82 15.20
N ASN A 95 -20.81 -13.98 15.16
CA ASN A 95 -20.95 -12.52 15.29
C ASN A 95 -21.07 -11.79 13.94
N GLY A 96 -21.13 -12.50 12.81
CA GLY A 96 -21.20 -11.88 11.48
C GLY A 96 -19.98 -11.03 11.10
N GLN A 97 -18.79 -11.36 11.63
CA GLN A 97 -17.59 -10.55 11.50
C GLN A 97 -16.65 -10.96 10.36
N TRP A 98 -17.00 -12.01 9.60
CA TRP A 98 -16.11 -12.55 8.55
C TRP A 98 -15.83 -11.51 7.46
N ASP A 99 -16.85 -10.82 6.96
CA ASP A 99 -16.66 -9.85 5.87
C ASP A 99 -15.87 -8.63 6.36
N VAL A 100 -16.10 -8.20 7.61
CA VAL A 100 -15.30 -7.15 8.27
C VAL A 100 -13.83 -7.57 8.38
N PHE A 101 -13.57 -8.84 8.68
CA PHE A 101 -12.22 -9.38 8.74
C PHE A 101 -11.53 -9.29 7.38
N VAL A 102 -12.15 -9.83 6.33
CA VAL A 102 -11.58 -9.84 4.97
C VAL A 102 -11.36 -8.42 4.44
N ASN A 103 -12.32 -7.51 4.62
CA ASN A 103 -12.18 -6.10 4.21
C ASN A 103 -11.04 -5.40 4.95
N SER A 104 -10.82 -5.73 6.24
CA SER A 104 -9.69 -5.18 6.99
C SER A 104 -8.34 -5.73 6.47
N VAL A 105 -8.29 -7.01 6.11
CA VAL A 105 -7.09 -7.62 5.50
C VAL A 105 -6.76 -6.93 4.19
N GLU A 106 -7.74 -6.68 3.32
CA GLU A 106 -7.56 -5.91 2.09
C GLU A 106 -6.96 -4.53 2.37
N GLY A 107 -7.48 -3.81 3.37
CA GLY A 107 -6.92 -2.52 3.79
C GLY A 107 -5.45 -2.62 4.23
N TYR A 108 -5.09 -3.62 5.03
CA TYR A 108 -3.69 -3.86 5.41
C TYR A 108 -2.82 -4.24 4.22
N TYR A 109 -3.29 -5.13 3.35
CA TYR A 109 -2.57 -5.56 2.15
C TYR A 109 -2.31 -4.38 1.22
N ASN A 110 -3.32 -3.56 0.97
CA ASN A 110 -3.19 -2.34 0.19
C ASN A 110 -2.14 -1.41 0.80
N ASN A 111 -2.14 -1.20 2.12
CA ASN A 111 -1.12 -0.38 2.78
C ASN A 111 0.30 -0.98 2.69
N LEU A 112 0.45 -2.31 2.65
CA LEU A 112 1.73 -2.99 2.45
C LEU A 112 2.22 -2.99 0.99
N TYR A 113 1.29 -2.78 0.05
CA TYR A 113 1.51 -2.77 -1.40
C TYR A 113 1.54 -1.36 -2.00
N GLN A 114 1.01 -0.34 -1.29
CA GLN A 114 1.19 1.05 -1.70
C GLN A 114 2.70 1.33 -1.77
N PRO A 115 3.18 1.94 -2.88
CA PRO A 115 4.51 2.51 -2.88
C PRO A 115 4.55 3.49 -1.71
N LYS A 116 5.44 3.23 -0.74
CA LYS A 116 5.83 4.26 0.21
C LYS A 116 6.65 5.26 -0.60
N ASP A 117 5.95 6.12 -1.33
CA ASP A 117 6.58 7.19 -2.08
C ASP A 117 7.34 8.08 -1.10
N ASP A 118 8.35 8.77 -1.60
CA ASP A 118 9.25 9.58 -0.78
C ASP A 118 8.57 10.82 -0.16
N ILE A 119 7.25 10.98 -0.37
CA ILE A 119 6.44 11.99 0.27
C ILE A 119 5.59 11.49 1.44
N THR A 120 5.38 10.18 1.56
CA THR A 120 4.50 9.59 2.58
C THR A 120 4.97 9.89 4.01
N GLY A 121 4.11 10.51 4.82
CA GLY A 121 4.32 10.88 6.21
C GLY A 121 5.08 12.20 6.42
N GLY A 122 5.50 12.87 5.34
CA GLY A 122 6.19 14.16 5.42
C GLY A 122 5.22 15.34 5.55
N TRP A 123 5.69 16.45 6.13
CA TRP A 123 4.89 17.68 6.26
C TRP A 123 4.47 18.28 4.91
N TYR A 124 5.19 17.95 3.84
CA TYR A 124 4.92 18.37 2.45
C TYR A 124 3.91 17.47 1.73
N GLU A 125 3.52 16.35 2.31
CA GLU A 125 2.75 15.30 1.62
C GLU A 125 1.46 15.84 1.01
N GLU A 126 0.63 16.50 1.83
CA GLU A 126 -0.66 17.02 1.40
C GLU A 126 -0.50 18.03 0.25
N ALA A 127 0.46 18.94 0.37
CA ALA A 127 0.75 19.96 -0.63
C ALA A 127 1.22 19.35 -1.96
N ILE A 128 2.17 18.40 -1.93
CA ILE A 128 2.68 17.76 -3.14
C ILE A 128 1.59 16.92 -3.80
N ARG A 129 0.78 16.19 -3.02
CA ARG A 129 -0.35 15.43 -3.55
C ARG A 129 -1.39 16.33 -4.23
N GLU A 130 -1.68 17.50 -3.67
CA GLU A 130 -2.57 18.49 -4.29
C GLU A 130 -2.01 19.03 -5.62
N LEU A 131 -0.73 19.45 -5.64
CA LEU A 131 -0.09 19.93 -6.86
C LEU A 131 -0.03 18.86 -7.95
N ASN A 132 0.17 17.60 -7.58
CA ASN A 132 0.13 16.47 -8.50
C ASN A 132 -1.28 16.21 -9.05
N ARG A 133 -2.31 16.21 -8.18
CA ARG A 133 -3.71 16.07 -8.61
C ARG A 133 -4.14 17.16 -9.60
N ARG A 134 -3.59 18.37 -9.47
CA ARG A 134 -3.84 19.49 -10.38
C ARG A 134 -2.95 19.48 -11.63
N GLY A 135 -2.05 18.51 -11.79
CA GLY A 135 -1.10 18.44 -12.89
C GLY A 135 -0.04 19.56 -12.90
N ILE A 136 0.09 20.28 -11.78
CA ILE A 136 1.01 21.41 -11.59
C ILE A 136 2.43 20.88 -11.34
N MET A 137 2.55 19.90 -10.45
CA MET A 137 3.80 19.20 -10.16
C MET A 137 3.71 17.78 -10.67
N ILE A 138 4.78 17.27 -11.27
CA ILE A 138 4.91 15.88 -11.69
C ILE A 138 6.18 15.37 -11.02
N GLY A 139 6.10 14.23 -10.33
CA GLY A 139 7.26 13.59 -9.75
C GLY A 139 8.23 13.06 -10.83
N GLU A 140 9.35 12.52 -10.40
CA GLU A 140 10.37 11.93 -11.29
C GLU A 140 9.92 10.58 -11.88
N GLY A 141 8.83 10.02 -11.35
CA GLY A 141 8.26 8.72 -11.73
C GLY A 141 8.49 7.65 -10.66
N ASN A 142 7.84 6.50 -10.81
CA ASN A 142 8.01 5.33 -9.92
C ASN A 142 7.88 5.62 -8.41
N GLY A 143 7.01 6.57 -8.02
CA GLY A 143 6.82 6.95 -6.61
C GLY A 143 7.90 7.87 -6.05
N VAL A 144 8.69 8.55 -6.90
CA VAL A 144 9.68 9.55 -6.48
C VAL A 144 9.17 10.94 -6.84
N PHE A 145 9.07 11.82 -5.85
CA PHE A 145 8.79 13.25 -6.00
C PHE A 145 9.99 14.12 -5.60
N ALA A 146 10.96 13.53 -4.91
CA ALA A 146 12.19 14.16 -4.43
C ALA A 146 11.95 15.47 -3.66
N PRO A 147 11.14 15.47 -2.58
CA PRO A 147 10.69 16.70 -1.91
C PRO A 147 11.82 17.54 -1.30
N ASN A 148 12.97 16.94 -1.04
CA ASN A 148 14.15 17.62 -0.48
C ASN A 148 15.21 17.95 -1.55
N ARG A 149 14.99 17.61 -2.83
CA ARG A 149 15.92 17.93 -3.91
C ARG A 149 15.83 19.43 -4.24
N ALA A 150 16.97 20.04 -4.51
CA ALA A 150 17.01 21.39 -5.05
C ALA A 150 16.30 21.44 -6.42
N ILE A 151 15.30 22.33 -6.53
CA ILE A 151 14.62 22.61 -7.79
C ILE A 151 15.48 23.50 -8.68
N THR A 152 15.50 23.23 -9.98
CA THR A 152 16.14 24.12 -10.97
C THR A 152 15.29 25.36 -11.24
N ARG A 153 15.92 26.44 -11.73
CA ARG A 153 15.19 27.67 -12.13
C ARG A 153 14.12 27.40 -13.19
N ALA A 154 14.38 26.46 -14.10
CA ALA A 154 13.46 26.07 -15.16
C ALA A 154 12.25 25.28 -14.61
N GLU A 155 12.47 24.33 -13.70
CA GLU A 155 11.39 23.61 -13.01
C GLU A 155 10.53 24.57 -12.17
N PHE A 156 11.16 25.54 -11.49
CA PHE A 156 10.44 26.58 -10.75
C PHE A 156 9.58 27.46 -11.67
N ALA A 157 10.12 27.91 -12.81
CA ALA A 157 9.37 28.68 -13.80
C ALA A 157 8.15 27.89 -14.33
N GLN A 158 8.32 26.59 -14.59
CA GLN A 158 7.23 25.71 -15.01
C GLN A 158 6.16 25.56 -13.92
N LEU A 159 6.56 25.42 -12.66
CA LEU A 159 5.66 25.31 -11.52
C LEU A 159 4.80 26.58 -11.38
N ILE A 160 5.42 27.77 -11.44
CA ILE A 160 4.71 29.06 -11.36
C ILE A 160 3.78 29.24 -12.55
N SER A 161 4.24 28.94 -13.76
CA SER A 161 3.42 29.02 -14.97
C SER A 161 2.13 28.21 -14.86
N LYS A 162 2.21 26.99 -14.34
CA LYS A 162 1.04 26.11 -14.16
C LYS A 162 0.18 26.55 -12.99
N SER A 163 0.79 26.95 -11.88
CA SER A 163 0.08 27.39 -10.66
C SER A 163 -0.80 28.62 -10.92
N LEU A 164 -0.30 29.56 -11.72
CA LEU A 164 -1.00 30.81 -12.06
C LEU A 164 -1.80 30.71 -13.37
N ASN A 165 -1.76 29.56 -14.05
CA ASN A 165 -2.38 29.36 -15.35
C ASN A 165 -2.04 30.48 -16.36
N LEU A 166 -0.75 30.80 -16.48
CA LEU A 166 -0.29 31.93 -17.29
C LEU A 166 -0.60 31.71 -18.79
N PRO A 167 -0.96 32.79 -19.53
CA PRO A 167 -1.15 32.71 -20.97
C PRO A 167 0.16 32.32 -21.67
N ALA A 168 0.05 31.86 -22.92
CA ALA A 168 1.22 31.55 -23.73
C ALA A 168 2.14 32.78 -23.85
N GLY A 169 3.45 32.56 -23.75
CA GLY A 169 4.46 33.61 -23.86
C GLY A 169 5.36 33.39 -25.07
N ASP A 170 5.90 34.47 -25.60
CA ASP A 170 6.79 34.55 -26.75
C ASP A 170 8.21 34.99 -26.38
N ALA A 171 8.50 35.17 -25.08
CA ALA A 171 9.83 35.51 -24.59
C ALA A 171 10.90 34.53 -25.11
N SER A 172 12.08 35.05 -25.42
CA SER A 172 13.19 34.29 -25.99
C SER A 172 14.49 34.54 -25.23
N PHE A 173 15.26 33.48 -24.99
CA PHE A 173 16.59 33.53 -24.41
C PHE A 173 17.56 32.69 -25.26
N LYS A 174 18.84 33.07 -25.27
CA LYS A 174 19.88 32.43 -26.09
C LYS A 174 20.10 30.96 -25.69
N ASP A 175 19.99 30.68 -24.40
CA ASP A 175 20.21 29.38 -23.74
C ASP A 175 18.95 28.51 -23.66
N LEU A 176 17.80 28.94 -24.20
CA LEU A 176 16.57 28.12 -24.19
C LEU A 176 16.77 26.76 -24.87
N ASN A 177 17.66 26.68 -25.86
CA ASN A 177 17.94 25.44 -26.57
C ASN A 177 18.71 24.42 -25.73
N ASP A 178 19.38 24.87 -24.67
CA ASP A 178 20.12 24.02 -23.73
C ASP A 178 19.20 23.52 -22.61
N ALA A 179 18.04 24.16 -22.41
CA ALA A 179 17.03 23.74 -21.46
C ALA A 179 16.23 22.51 -21.95
N ASN A 180 15.79 21.69 -20.99
CA ASN A 180 14.84 20.60 -21.26
C ASN A 180 13.61 21.14 -21.98
N SER A 181 13.28 20.53 -23.12
CA SER A 181 12.19 20.98 -24.01
C SER A 181 10.85 21.09 -23.31
N THR A 182 10.58 20.23 -22.31
CA THR A 182 9.31 20.23 -21.55
C THR A 182 9.18 21.42 -20.60
N LEU A 183 10.28 22.09 -20.24
CA LEU A 183 10.31 23.24 -19.33
C LEU A 183 10.34 24.58 -20.07
N ARG A 184 10.62 24.57 -21.38
CA ARG A 184 10.74 25.79 -22.20
C ARG A 184 9.46 26.61 -22.18
N ASP A 185 8.30 25.96 -22.25
CA ASP A 185 7.01 26.65 -22.25
C ASP A 185 6.80 27.44 -20.95
N GLY A 186 7.07 26.82 -19.79
CA GLY A 186 7.00 27.49 -18.49
C GLY A 186 7.92 28.71 -18.38
N ILE A 187 9.15 28.60 -18.91
CA ILE A 187 10.11 29.71 -18.96
C ILE A 187 9.55 30.88 -19.79
N LYS A 188 9.02 30.59 -20.99
CA LYS A 188 8.47 31.62 -21.89
C LYS A 188 7.29 32.36 -21.25
N ARG A 189 6.34 31.62 -20.69
CA ARG A 189 5.13 32.19 -20.07
C ARG A 189 5.45 33.08 -18.88
N THR A 190 6.31 32.60 -17.97
CA THR A 190 6.69 33.37 -16.78
C THR A 190 7.51 34.61 -17.11
N ALA A 191 8.36 34.54 -18.14
CA ALA A 191 9.12 35.69 -18.62
C ALA A 191 8.22 36.74 -19.28
N SER A 192 7.32 36.33 -20.19
CA SER A 192 6.35 37.23 -20.83
C SER A 192 5.39 37.87 -19.81
N ALA A 193 5.11 37.19 -18.70
CA ALA A 193 4.33 37.74 -17.58
C ALA A 193 5.13 38.69 -16.67
N GLY A 194 6.43 38.90 -16.91
CA GLY A 194 7.29 39.77 -16.10
C GLY A 194 7.67 39.19 -14.73
N ILE A 195 7.39 37.91 -14.47
CA ILE A 195 7.66 37.26 -13.18
C ILE A 195 9.13 36.87 -13.05
N ILE A 196 9.73 36.43 -14.16
CA ILE A 196 11.17 36.14 -14.24
C ILE A 196 11.82 37.01 -15.30
N GLN A 197 13.11 37.25 -15.12
CA GLN A 197 13.96 37.97 -16.08
C GLN A 197 15.25 37.18 -16.29
N GLY A 198 15.74 37.20 -17.53
CA GLY A 198 17.02 36.61 -17.91
C GLY A 198 18.18 37.57 -17.63
N ARG A 199 19.39 37.03 -17.55
CA ARG A 199 20.62 37.82 -17.58
C ARG A 199 21.28 37.55 -18.92
N GLY A 200 21.37 38.59 -19.76
CA GLY A 200 21.93 38.51 -21.11
C GLY A 200 23.45 38.41 -21.12
#